data_AF-F7AWW1-F1
#
_entry.id   AF-F7AWW1-F1
#
_cell.length_a   1.000
_cell.length_b   1.000
_cell.length_c   1.000
_cell.angle_alpha   90.00
_cell.angle_beta   90.00
_cell.angle_gamma   90.00
#
_symmetry.space_group_name_H-M   'P 1'
#
loop_
_entity.id
_entity.type
_entity.pdbx_description
1 polymer ?
#
loop_
_entity_poly.entity_id
_entity_poly.type
_entity_poly.pdbx_seq_one_letter_code
_entity_poly.pdbx_strand_id
1 'polypeptide(L)'
;METLYHQTNRMVHEVQNNMSRLETASEHEVHVIENSIRAQIEQVMGNCERLDILVNKEHPTRRQNARMRVDQVRYDSQHLQAALRNFEHRRHMRHQQRKERDLLMRTSFKTNDEENTAINMGDAQVNHHSSLTNAHKGIDDLISHGSSVIDNLRSQRGTLKGVKTRMLNIANTLGLSNTVMRLIEKRTTQDKLILFGGMFVTSLIMFLIWKYFA
;
A
#
# COMPACT_ATOMS: atom_id res chain seq x y z
N MET A 1 12.81 -20.02 -9.29
CA MET A 1 12.28 -18.80 -8.65
C MET A 1 12.56 -17.58 -9.53
N GLU A 2 13.80 -17.35 -9.94
CA GLU A 2 14.18 -16.21 -10.79
C GLU A 2 13.50 -16.17 -12.17
N THR A 3 13.36 -17.31 -12.86
CA THR A 3 12.70 -17.38 -14.18
C THR A 3 11.23 -16.96 -14.13
N LEU A 4 10.48 -17.48 -13.15
CA LEU A 4 9.09 -17.10 -12.90
C LEU A 4 8.98 -15.64 -12.47
N TYR A 5 9.93 -15.12 -11.69
CA TYR A 5 9.95 -13.72 -11.28
C TYR A 5 10.15 -12.77 -12.47
N HIS A 6 11.08 -13.07 -13.37
CA HIS A 6 11.29 -12.28 -14.59
C HIS A 6 10.09 -12.33 -15.54
N GLN A 7 9.46 -13.51 -15.69
CA GLN A 7 8.24 -13.65 -16.46
C GLN A 7 7.10 -12.80 -15.88
N THR A 8 6.91 -12.85 -14.56
CA THR A 8 5.88 -12.06 -13.88
C THR A 8 6.13 -10.55 -14.02
N ASN A 9 7.37 -10.09 -13.86
CA ASN A 9 7.71 -8.68 -14.07
C ASN A 9 7.46 -8.22 -15.52
N ARG A 10 7.77 -9.07 -16.51
CA ARG A 10 7.45 -8.76 -17.90
C ARG A 10 5.94 -8.58 -18.12
N MET A 11 5.12 -9.47 -17.53
CA MET A 11 3.65 -9.35 -17.62
C MET A 11 3.14 -8.07 -16.94
N VAL A 12 3.72 -7.66 -15.80
CA VAL A 12 3.37 -6.39 -15.14
C VAL A 12 3.66 -5.20 -16.05
N HIS A 13 4.81 -5.18 -16.74
CA HIS A 13 5.13 -4.12 -17.71
C HIS A 13 4.19 -4.13 -18.93
N GLU A 14 3.80 -5.31 -19.41
CA GLU A 14 2.81 -5.43 -20.49
C GLU A 14 1.44 -4.90 -20.06
N VAL A 15 1.01 -5.17 -18.81
CA VAL A 15 -0.21 -4.59 -18.22
C VAL A 15 -0.12 -3.07 -18.14
N GLN A 16 1.01 -2.52 -17.69
CA GLN A 16 1.21 -1.07 -17.64
C GLN A 16 1.14 -0.41 -19.03
N ASN A 17 1.74 -1.05 -20.05
CA ASN A 17 1.68 -0.55 -21.42
C ASN A 17 0.25 -0.62 -21.98
N ASN A 18 -0.46 -1.72 -21.73
CA ASN A 18 -1.87 -1.87 -22.10
C ASN A 18 -2.75 -0.83 -21.38
N MET A 19 -2.44 -0.49 -20.13
CA MET A 19 -3.13 0.57 -19.38
C MET A 19 -2.90 1.95 -19.99
N SER A 20 -1.69 2.27 -20.43
CA SER A 20 -1.42 3.53 -21.15
C SER A 20 -2.16 3.60 -22.48
N ARG A 21 -2.25 2.47 -23.21
CA ARG A 21 -3.06 2.36 -24.42
C ARG A 21 -4.56 2.48 -24.14
N LEU A 22 -5.02 2.04 -22.97
CA LEU A 22 -6.43 2.15 -22.56
C LEU A 22 -6.90 3.60 -22.47
N GLU A 23 -6.01 4.53 -22.08
CA GLU A 23 -6.33 5.96 -21.97
C GLU A 23 -6.53 6.63 -23.34
N THR A 24 -5.95 6.07 -24.40
CA THR A 24 -5.99 6.61 -25.78
C THR A 24 -6.90 5.83 -26.73
N ALA A 25 -7.37 4.64 -26.32
CA ALA A 25 -8.18 3.76 -27.16
C ALA A 25 -9.64 4.22 -27.32
N SER A 26 -10.26 3.81 -28.43
CA SER A 26 -11.65 4.11 -28.76
C SER A 26 -12.64 3.32 -27.87
N GLU A 27 -13.87 3.83 -27.70
CA GLU A 27 -14.88 3.29 -26.77
C GLU A 27 -15.18 1.78 -26.95
N HIS A 28 -14.98 1.23 -28.16
CA HIS A 28 -15.17 -0.19 -28.46
C HIS A 28 -13.93 -1.04 -28.15
N GLU A 29 -12.73 -0.54 -28.44
CA GLU A 29 -11.46 -1.22 -28.17
C GLU A 29 -11.10 -1.25 -26.68
N VAL A 30 -11.56 -0.25 -25.93
CA VAL A 30 -11.36 -0.12 -24.48
C VAL A 30 -11.84 -1.37 -23.74
N HIS A 31 -13.00 -1.95 -24.10
CA HIS A 31 -13.53 -3.14 -23.42
C HIS A 31 -12.71 -4.41 -23.66
N VAL A 32 -12.16 -4.58 -24.87
CA VAL A 32 -11.30 -5.72 -25.20
C VAL A 32 -10.00 -5.63 -24.42
N ILE A 33 -9.44 -4.42 -24.34
CA ILE A 33 -8.20 -4.15 -23.60
C ILE A 33 -8.44 -4.29 -22.08
N GLU A 34 -9.55 -3.80 -21.53
CA GLU A 34 -9.92 -3.98 -20.11
C GLU A 34 -9.98 -5.45 -19.71
N ASN A 35 -10.66 -6.28 -20.50
CA ASN A 35 -10.77 -7.71 -20.23
C ASN A 35 -9.42 -8.42 -20.34
N SER A 36 -8.59 -8.03 -21.32
CA SER A 36 -7.23 -8.54 -21.46
C SER A 36 -6.36 -8.17 -20.26
N ILE A 37 -6.38 -6.90 -19.82
CA ILE A 37 -5.66 -6.42 -18.64
C ILE A 37 -6.12 -7.18 -17.40
N ARG A 38 -7.43 -7.38 -17.22
CA ARG A 38 -7.96 -8.12 -16.06
C ARG A 38 -7.45 -9.56 -16.03
N ALA A 39 -7.47 -10.25 -17.16
CA ALA A 39 -6.95 -11.61 -17.28
C ALA A 39 -5.43 -11.68 -17.01
N GLN A 40 -4.67 -10.71 -17.52
CA GLN A 40 -3.22 -10.64 -17.27
C GLN A 40 -2.90 -10.39 -15.79
N ILE A 41 -3.64 -9.51 -15.11
CA ILE A 41 -3.48 -9.26 -13.67
C ILE A 41 -3.78 -10.53 -12.87
N GLU A 42 -4.82 -11.28 -13.23
CA GLU A 42 -5.16 -12.55 -12.57
C GLU A 42 -4.06 -13.61 -12.75
N GLN A 43 -3.48 -13.70 -13.95
CA GLN A 43 -2.32 -14.56 -14.21
C GLN A 43 -1.08 -14.13 -13.39
N VAL A 44 -0.82 -12.83 -13.28
CA VAL A 44 0.26 -12.29 -12.44
C VAL A 44 0.05 -12.65 -10.97
N MET A 45 -1.17 -12.49 -10.44
CA MET A 45 -1.49 -12.87 -9.06
C MET A 45 -1.31 -14.38 -8.81
N GLY A 46 -1.80 -15.23 -9.72
CA GLY A 46 -1.59 -16.68 -9.62
C GLY A 46 -0.11 -17.08 -9.68
N ASN A 47 0.70 -16.37 -10.47
CA ASN A 47 2.16 -16.56 -10.47
C ASN A 47 2.82 -16.06 -9.18
N CYS A 48 2.33 -14.98 -8.57
CA CYS A 48 2.79 -14.51 -7.27
C CYS A 48 2.51 -15.52 -6.15
N GLU A 49 1.36 -16.20 -6.17
CA GLU A 49 1.06 -17.29 -5.22
C GLU A 49 2.02 -18.47 -5.37
N ARG A 50 2.31 -18.87 -6.62
CA ARG A 50 3.32 -19.90 -6.91
C ARG A 50 4.72 -19.48 -6.46
N LEU A 51 5.08 -18.21 -6.65
CA LEU A 51 6.35 -17.65 -6.17
C LEU A 51 6.40 -17.66 -4.63
N ASP A 52 5.31 -17.38 -3.93
CA ASP A 52 5.22 -17.44 -2.46
C ASP A 52 5.55 -18.85 -1.93
N ILE A 53 5.02 -19.88 -2.60
CA ILE A 53 5.33 -21.29 -2.28
C ILE A 53 6.83 -21.58 -2.49
N LEU A 54 7.43 -21.05 -3.56
CA LEU A 54 8.85 -21.23 -3.86
C LEU A 54 9.77 -20.46 -2.90
N VAL A 55 9.37 -19.27 -2.48
CA VAL A 55 10.09 -18.45 -1.48
C VAL A 55 10.14 -19.18 -0.14
N ASN A 56 9.08 -19.85 0.26
CA ASN A 56 9.05 -20.64 1.50
C ASN A 56 9.99 -21.86 1.47
N LYS A 57 10.38 -22.35 0.28
CA LYS A 57 11.33 -23.44 0.08
C LYS A 57 12.80 -22.99 0.00
N GLU A 58 13.05 -21.69 0.06
CA GLU A 58 14.39 -21.11 -0.15
C GLU A 58 15.17 -20.93 1.17
N HIS A 59 16.50 -20.86 1.08
CA HIS A 59 17.39 -20.73 2.24
C HIS A 59 17.04 -19.48 3.09
N PRO A 60 17.03 -19.56 4.44
CA PRO A 60 16.57 -18.50 5.33
C PRO A 60 17.21 -17.12 5.10
N THR A 61 18.47 -17.07 4.65
CA THR A 61 19.18 -15.82 4.33
C THR A 61 18.66 -15.11 3.07
N ARG A 62 18.18 -15.86 2.06
CA ARG A 62 17.66 -15.30 0.80
C ARG A 62 16.14 -15.14 0.81
N ARG A 63 15.46 -15.92 1.66
CA ARG A 63 14.00 -15.93 1.84
C ARG A 63 13.42 -14.54 2.12
N GLN A 64 14.07 -13.72 2.95
CA GLN A 64 13.56 -12.39 3.26
C GLN A 64 13.59 -11.45 2.05
N ASN A 65 14.66 -11.48 1.25
CA ASN A 65 14.78 -10.63 0.06
C ASN A 65 13.83 -11.10 -1.05
N ALA A 66 13.71 -12.41 -1.25
CA ALA A 66 12.78 -12.99 -2.21
C ALA A 66 11.31 -12.69 -1.85
N ARG A 67 10.96 -12.75 -0.57
CA ARG A 67 9.63 -12.39 -0.07
C ARG A 67 9.29 -10.92 -0.34
N MET A 68 10.22 -10.01 -0.03
CA MET A 68 10.05 -8.59 -0.32
C MET A 68 9.80 -8.32 -1.81
N ARG A 69 10.51 -9.02 -2.71
CA ARG A 69 10.30 -8.89 -4.16
C ARG A 69 8.92 -9.38 -4.61
N VAL A 70 8.44 -10.50 -4.07
CA VAL A 70 7.10 -11.02 -4.37
C VAL A 70 6.02 -10.08 -3.83
N ASP A 71 6.22 -9.56 -2.61
CA ASP A 71 5.31 -8.59 -2.00
C ASP A 71 5.23 -7.28 -2.81
N GLN A 72 6.36 -6.81 -3.36
CA GLN A 72 6.37 -5.65 -4.27
C GLN A 72 5.53 -5.89 -5.52
N VAL A 73 5.72 -7.03 -6.19
CA VAL A 73 4.95 -7.37 -7.41
C VAL A 73 3.46 -7.53 -7.10
N ARG A 74 3.12 -8.11 -5.94
CA ARG A 74 1.75 -8.21 -5.45
C ARG A 74 1.12 -6.83 -5.23
N TYR A 75 1.86 -5.92 -4.61
CA TYR A 75 1.42 -4.54 -4.41
C TYR A 75 1.17 -3.82 -5.75
N ASP A 76 2.12 -3.92 -6.69
CA ASP A 76 2.00 -3.29 -8.01
C ASP A 76 0.78 -3.82 -8.78
N SER A 77 0.51 -5.12 -8.66
CA SER A 77 -0.67 -5.77 -9.28
C SER A 77 -1.99 -5.28 -8.70
N GLN A 78 -2.06 -5.12 -7.37
CA GLN A 78 -3.24 -4.57 -6.69
C GLN A 78 -3.46 -3.10 -7.06
N HIS A 79 -2.39 -2.32 -7.17
CA HIS A 79 -2.45 -0.93 -7.61
C HIS A 79 -3.00 -0.83 -9.05
N LEU A 80 -2.51 -1.66 -9.97
CA LEU A 80 -3.01 -1.71 -11.35
C LEU A 80 -4.48 -2.12 -11.42
N GLN A 81 -4.91 -3.07 -10.59
CA GLN A 81 -6.31 -3.48 -10.50
C GLN A 81 -7.21 -2.35 -9.99
N ALA A 82 -6.76 -1.61 -8.97
CA ALA A 82 -7.49 -0.44 -8.45
C ALA A 82 -7.57 0.67 -9.51
N ALA A 83 -6.50 0.90 -10.26
CA ALA A 83 -6.48 1.86 -11.35
C ALA A 83 -7.49 1.50 -12.45
N LEU A 84 -7.59 0.20 -12.81
CA LEU A 84 -8.57 -0.29 -13.80
C LEU A 84 -10.00 -0.03 -13.34
N ARG A 85 -10.31 -0.38 -12.08
CA ARG A 85 -11.64 -0.16 -11.50
C ARG A 85 -12.02 1.32 -11.48
N ASN A 86 -11.06 2.20 -11.19
CA ASN A 86 -11.28 3.65 -11.21
C ASN A 86 -11.51 4.18 -12.63
N PHE A 87 -10.88 3.58 -13.65
CA PHE A 87 -11.12 3.91 -15.04
C PHE A 87 -12.53 3.50 -15.48
N GLU A 88 -12.93 2.26 -15.18
CA GLU A 88 -14.27 1.74 -15.43
C GLU A 88 -15.35 2.60 -14.76
N HIS A 89 -15.15 2.95 -13.48
CA HIS A 89 -16.09 3.79 -12.74
C HIS A 89 -16.22 5.18 -13.35
N ARG A 90 -15.10 5.84 -13.68
CA ARG A 90 -15.10 7.15 -14.34
C ARG A 90 -15.79 7.10 -15.70
N ARG A 91 -15.59 6.04 -16.47
CA ARG A 91 -16.26 5.82 -17.76
C ARG A 91 -17.77 5.63 -17.57
N HIS A 92 -18.18 4.77 -16.65
CA HIS A 92 -19.59 4.52 -16.36
C HIS A 92 -20.31 5.78 -15.89
N MET A 93 -19.69 6.56 -15.01
CA MET A 93 -20.21 7.85 -14.55
C MET A 93 -20.37 8.84 -15.71
N ARG A 94 -19.37 8.99 -16.58
CA ARG A 94 -19.47 9.83 -17.79
C ARG A 94 -20.59 9.37 -18.73
N HIS A 95 -20.77 8.07 -18.88
CA HIS A 95 -21.82 7.50 -19.73
C HIS A 95 -23.22 7.71 -19.13
N GLN A 96 -23.37 7.57 -17.80
CA GLN A 96 -24.60 7.91 -17.09
C GLN A 96 -24.95 9.40 -17.21
N GLN A 97 -23.98 10.29 -16.98
CA GLN A 97 -24.15 11.73 -17.13
C GLN A 97 -24.57 12.12 -18.55
N ARG A 98 -23.98 11.49 -19.57
CA ARG A 98 -24.38 11.70 -20.97
C ARG A 98 -25.82 11.22 -21.21
N LYS A 99 -26.19 10.04 -20.73
CA LYS A 99 -27.57 9.53 -20.85
C LYS A 99 -28.57 10.45 -20.15
N GLU A 100 -28.27 10.88 -18.93
CA GLU A 100 -29.11 11.80 -18.16
C GLU A 100 -29.25 13.15 -18.89
N ARG A 101 -28.13 13.71 -19.36
CA ARG A 101 -28.15 14.91 -20.20
C ARG A 101 -29.00 14.71 -21.46
N ASP A 102 -28.85 13.59 -22.16
CA ASP A 102 -29.60 13.32 -23.37
C ASP A 102 -31.10 13.13 -23.07
N LEU A 103 -31.47 12.57 -21.92
CA LEU A 103 -32.86 12.51 -21.45
C LEU A 103 -33.42 13.91 -21.16
N LEU A 104 -32.64 14.78 -20.51
CA LEU A 104 -32.99 16.18 -20.28
C LEU A 104 -33.08 16.99 -21.58
N MET A 105 -32.24 16.70 -22.57
CA MET A 105 -32.31 17.32 -23.90
C MET A 105 -33.48 16.78 -24.74
N ARG A 106 -33.93 15.54 -24.50
CA ARG A 106 -35.17 15.03 -25.09
C ARG A 106 -36.41 15.67 -24.48
N THR A 107 -36.32 16.26 -23.29
CA THR A 107 -37.37 17.13 -22.73
C THR A 107 -37.30 18.57 -23.23
N SER A 108 -36.77 18.82 -24.43
CA SER A 108 -36.79 20.15 -25.05
C SER A 108 -38.22 20.60 -25.33
N PHE A 109 -38.66 21.60 -24.57
CA PHE A 109 -39.67 22.60 -24.90
C PHE A 109 -40.99 22.08 -25.48
N LYS A 110 -41.97 21.84 -24.59
CA LYS A 110 -43.35 22.21 -24.93
C LYS A 110 -43.38 23.74 -24.99
N THR A 111 -43.33 24.30 -26.20
CA THR A 111 -43.77 25.68 -26.43
C THR A 111 -45.19 25.81 -25.90
N ASN A 112 -45.46 26.85 -25.10
CA ASN A 112 -46.79 27.18 -24.54
C ASN A 112 -47.96 26.61 -25.36
N ASP A 113 -48.55 25.49 -24.91
CA ASP A 113 -49.96 25.25 -25.21
C ASP A 113 -50.71 26.25 -24.33
N GLU A 114 -51.35 27.23 -24.98
CA GLU A 114 -51.92 28.46 -24.42
C GLU A 114 -53.07 28.25 -23.40
N GLU A 115 -53.33 27.03 -22.93
CA GLU A 115 -54.48 26.74 -22.07
C GLU A 115 -54.14 26.36 -20.62
N ASN A 116 -52.87 26.32 -20.22
CA ASN A 116 -52.54 25.93 -18.85
C ASN A 116 -51.40 26.73 -18.20
N THR A 117 -51.56 28.06 -18.19
CA THR A 117 -50.84 28.95 -17.27
C THR A 117 -51.48 28.95 -15.88
N ALA A 118 -51.97 27.81 -15.41
CA ALA A 118 -52.11 27.58 -13.98
C ALA A 118 -50.75 27.07 -13.53
N ILE A 119 -50.05 27.86 -12.72
CA ILE A 119 -48.88 27.40 -11.97
C ILE A 119 -49.22 26.03 -11.40
N ASN A 120 -48.63 24.96 -11.95
CA ASN A 120 -48.86 23.60 -11.52
C ASN A 120 -48.21 23.45 -10.14
N MET A 121 -48.90 23.91 -9.10
CA MET A 121 -48.45 23.85 -7.70
C MET A 121 -48.05 22.43 -7.30
N GLY A 122 -48.63 21.40 -7.95
CA GLY A 122 -48.23 20.01 -7.76
C GLY A 122 -46.78 19.72 -8.21
N ASP A 123 -46.34 20.29 -9.34
CA ASP A 123 -45.01 20.01 -9.89
C ASP A 123 -43.91 20.80 -9.16
N ALA A 124 -44.19 22.05 -8.77
CA ALA A 124 -43.29 22.80 -7.90
C ALA A 124 -43.11 22.12 -6.53
N GLN A 125 -44.18 21.54 -5.98
CA GLN A 125 -44.14 20.86 -4.68
C GLN A 125 -43.46 19.48 -4.76
N VAL A 126 -43.65 18.74 -5.86
CA VAL A 126 -42.93 17.48 -6.13
C VAL A 126 -41.45 17.73 -6.37
N ASN A 127 -41.10 18.77 -7.12
CA ASN A 127 -39.70 19.18 -7.33
C ASN A 127 -39.03 19.68 -6.04
N HIS A 128 -39.79 20.36 -5.17
CA HIS A 128 -39.28 20.77 -3.86
C HIS A 128 -39.11 19.56 -2.92
N HIS A 129 -40.01 18.58 -2.98
CA HIS A 129 -39.93 17.35 -2.20
C HIS A 129 -38.77 16.44 -2.65
N SER A 130 -38.56 16.31 -3.97
CA SER A 130 -37.43 15.57 -4.52
C SER A 130 -36.10 16.25 -4.19
N SER A 131 -36.03 17.58 -4.29
CA SER A 131 -34.88 18.37 -3.84
C SER A 131 -34.61 18.20 -2.34
N LEU A 132 -35.67 18.17 -1.51
CA LEU A 132 -35.56 17.93 -0.07
C LEU A 132 -35.04 16.52 0.22
N THR A 133 -35.53 15.51 -0.52
CA THR A 133 -35.10 14.12 -0.36
C THR A 133 -33.65 13.93 -0.82
N ASN A 134 -33.25 14.59 -1.90
CA ASN A 134 -31.87 14.58 -2.38
C ASN A 134 -30.94 15.31 -1.39
N ALA A 135 -31.38 16.43 -0.82
CA ALA A 135 -30.66 17.12 0.24
C ALA A 135 -30.54 16.26 1.50
N HIS A 136 -31.60 15.52 1.87
CA HIS A 136 -31.58 14.62 3.01
C HIS A 136 -30.58 13.47 2.81
N LYS A 137 -30.59 12.85 1.62
CA LYS A 137 -29.58 11.84 1.25
C LYS A 137 -28.16 12.39 1.28
N GLY A 138 -27.94 13.61 0.78
CA GLY A 138 -26.64 14.27 0.83
C GLY A 138 -26.18 14.59 2.27
N ILE A 139 -27.11 14.93 3.16
CA ILE A 139 -26.85 15.12 4.59
C ILE A 139 -26.53 13.77 5.25
N ASP A 140 -27.26 12.70 4.95
CA ASP A 140 -27.00 11.36 5.49
C ASP A 140 -25.61 10.85 5.06
N ASP A 141 -25.21 11.08 3.81
CA ASP A 141 -23.86 10.76 3.32
C ASP A 141 -22.79 11.58 4.05
N LEU A 142 -23.04 12.86 4.33
CA LEU A 142 -22.13 13.71 5.13
C LEU A 142 -22.04 13.26 6.59
N ILE A 143 -23.14 12.85 7.20
CA ILE A 143 -23.18 12.32 8.57
C ILE A 143 -22.42 11.00 8.64
N SER A 144 -22.64 10.11 7.66
CA SER A 144 -21.91 8.86 7.48
C SER A 144 -20.40 9.11 7.34
N HIS A 145 -20.00 10.04 6.47
CA HIS A 145 -18.61 10.46 6.34
C HIS A 145 -18.06 11.04 7.64
N GLY A 146 -18.81 11.91 8.33
CA GLY A 146 -18.43 12.48 9.61
C GLY A 146 -18.17 11.41 10.69
N SER A 147 -19.06 10.41 10.78
CA SER A 147 -18.88 9.26 11.69
C SER A 147 -17.60 8.49 11.38
N SER A 148 -17.35 8.20 10.10
CA SER A 148 -16.14 7.48 9.68
C SER A 148 -14.85 8.27 9.97
N VAL A 149 -14.88 9.60 9.85
CA VAL A 149 -13.74 10.46 10.20
C VAL A 149 -13.47 10.41 11.70
N ILE A 150 -14.51 10.47 12.54
CA ILE A 150 -14.37 10.39 14.00
C ILE A 150 -13.79 9.03 14.41
N ASP A 151 -14.27 7.94 13.81
CA ASP A 151 -13.74 6.59 14.09
C ASP A 151 -12.27 6.45 13.66
N ASN A 152 -11.91 7.01 12.51
CA ASN A 152 -10.51 7.07 12.07
C ASN A 152 -9.63 7.88 13.03
N LEU A 153 -10.10 9.04 13.51
CA LEU A 153 -9.37 9.84 14.51
C LEU A 153 -9.21 9.07 15.83
N ARG A 154 -10.23 8.32 16.25
CA ARG A 154 -10.18 7.46 17.44
C ARG A 154 -9.16 6.33 17.27
N SER A 155 -9.14 5.68 16.10
CA SER A 155 -8.17 4.63 15.75
C SER A 155 -6.73 5.18 15.68
N GLN A 156 -6.54 6.35 15.09
CA GLN A 156 -5.24 7.03 15.06
C GLN A 156 -4.72 7.37 16.45
N ARG A 157 -5.59 7.80 17.38
CA ARG A 157 -5.22 8.01 18.78
C ARG A 157 -4.72 6.70 19.44
N GLY A 158 -5.35 5.57 19.14
CA GLY A 158 -4.89 4.25 19.60
C GLY A 158 -3.49 3.91 19.06
N THR A 159 -3.28 4.16 17.76
CA THR A 159 -2.00 3.92 17.08
C THR A 159 -0.88 4.80 17.64
N LEU A 160 -1.13 6.10 17.82
CA LEU A 160 -0.17 7.04 18.41
C LEU A 160 0.20 6.66 19.84
N LYS A 161 -0.76 6.16 20.63
CA LYS A 161 -0.47 5.62 21.96
C LYS A 161 0.47 4.41 21.87
N GLY A 162 0.25 3.51 20.92
CA GLY A 162 1.13 2.37 20.65
C GLY A 162 2.54 2.78 20.22
N VAL A 163 2.67 3.79 19.35
CA VAL A 163 3.97 4.35 18.93
C VAL A 163 4.70 4.97 20.12
N LYS A 164 4.01 5.77 20.94
CA LYS A 164 4.59 6.34 22.17
C LYS A 164 5.13 5.25 23.10
N THR A 165 4.36 4.19 23.33
CA THR A 165 4.80 3.06 24.18
C THR A 165 6.01 2.35 23.57
N ARG A 166 6.04 2.12 22.25
CA ARG A 166 7.20 1.53 21.57
C ARG A 166 8.43 2.43 21.64
N MET A 167 8.27 3.74 21.47
CA MET A 167 9.36 4.71 21.58
C MET A 167 9.92 4.76 23.01
N LEU A 168 9.06 4.72 24.03
CA LEU A 168 9.48 4.64 25.44
C LEU A 168 10.26 3.34 25.72
N ASN A 169 9.80 2.22 25.18
CA ASN A 169 10.51 0.94 25.28
C ASN A 169 11.86 0.99 24.55
N ILE A 170 11.91 1.57 23.35
CA ILE A 170 13.15 1.77 22.59
C ILE A 170 14.12 2.66 23.37
N ALA A 171 13.66 3.78 23.91
CA ALA A 171 14.47 4.68 24.75
C ALA A 171 15.02 3.96 25.99
N ASN A 172 14.20 3.15 26.67
CA ASN A 172 14.65 2.31 27.78
C ASN A 172 15.68 1.26 27.34
N THR A 173 15.51 0.63 26.17
CA THR A 173 16.48 -0.34 25.63
C THR A 173 17.77 0.29 25.12
N LEU A 174 17.72 1.50 24.55
CA LEU A 174 18.89 2.26 24.12
C LEU A 174 19.67 2.82 25.33
N GLY A 175 18.97 3.18 26.41
CA GLY A 175 19.61 3.50 27.69
C GLY A 175 20.41 2.33 28.27
N LEU A 176 19.89 1.10 28.13
CA LEU A 176 20.63 -0.13 28.45
C LEU A 176 21.72 -0.47 27.42
N SER A 177 21.55 -0.10 26.14
CA SER A 177 22.59 -0.32 25.12
C SER A 177 23.89 0.43 25.44
N ASN A 178 23.82 1.63 26.01
CA ASN A 178 25.04 2.35 26.42
C ASN A 178 25.77 1.68 27.59
N THR A 179 25.05 1.06 28.54
CA THR A 179 25.68 0.31 29.64
C THR A 179 26.23 -1.03 29.15
N VAL A 180 25.53 -1.72 28.24
CA VAL A 180 26.03 -2.94 27.58
C VAL A 180 27.26 -2.63 26.69
N MET A 181 27.25 -1.54 25.93
CA MET A 181 28.38 -1.10 25.11
C MET A 181 29.63 -0.85 25.96
N ARG A 182 29.48 -0.12 27.08
CA ARG A 182 30.58 0.11 28.04
C ARG A 182 31.09 -1.18 28.71
N LEU A 183 30.19 -2.12 29.01
CA LEU A 183 30.56 -3.42 29.58
C LEU A 183 31.37 -4.26 28.58
N ILE A 184 31.09 -4.17 27.28
CA ILE A 184 31.84 -4.88 26.23
C ILE A 184 33.23 -4.25 26.05
N GLU A 185 33.33 -2.92 25.97
CA GLU A 185 34.63 -2.22 25.84
C GLU A 185 35.58 -2.54 27.02
N LYS A 186 35.04 -2.63 28.24
CA LYS A 186 35.80 -3.00 29.44
C LYS A 186 36.34 -4.45 29.38
N ARG A 187 35.57 -5.39 28.82
CA ARG A 187 36.04 -6.79 28.65
C ARG A 187 37.17 -6.89 27.64
N THR A 188 37.08 -6.19 26.51
CA THR A 188 38.15 -6.19 25.49
C THR A 188 39.44 -5.53 25.96
N THR A 189 39.36 -4.51 26.81
CA THR A 189 40.54 -3.86 27.38
C THR A 189 41.20 -4.72 28.46
N GLN A 190 40.40 -5.36 29.32
CA GLN A 190 40.90 -6.30 30.31
C GLN A 190 41.55 -7.54 29.67
N ASP A 191 40.95 -8.07 28.60
CA ASP A 191 41.49 -9.23 27.87
C ASP A 191 42.85 -8.92 27.22
N LYS A 192 42.99 -7.74 26.60
CA LYS A 192 44.28 -7.25 26.09
C LYS A 192 45.34 -7.15 27.20
N LEU A 193 44.97 -6.64 28.37
CA LEU A 193 45.89 -6.51 29.49
C LEU A 193 46.38 -7.88 30.01
N ILE A 194 45.46 -8.85 30.13
CA ILE A 194 45.80 -10.22 30.54
C ILE A 194 46.73 -10.88 29.51
N LEU A 195 46.47 -10.68 28.22
CA LEU A 195 47.29 -11.23 27.14
C LEU A 195 48.72 -10.67 27.15
N PHE A 196 48.89 -9.34 27.25
CA PHE A 196 50.21 -8.73 27.34
C PHE A 196 50.94 -9.12 28.64
N GLY A 197 50.23 -9.24 29.76
CA GLY A 197 50.79 -9.72 31.02
C GLY A 197 51.34 -11.15 30.90
N GLY A 198 50.58 -12.07 30.30
CA GLY A 198 51.02 -13.45 30.08
C GLY A 198 52.26 -13.55 29.19
N MET A 199 52.33 -12.74 28.13
CA MET A 199 53.48 -12.69 27.23
C MET A 199 54.76 -12.19 27.93
N PHE A 200 54.61 -11.20 28.82
CA PHE A 200 55.74 -10.69 29.59
C PHE A 200 56.24 -11.69 30.63
N VAL A 201 55.33 -12.33 31.39
CA VAL A 201 55.69 -13.33 32.41
C VAL A 201 56.40 -14.52 31.79
N THR A 202 55.89 -15.04 30.67
CA THR A 202 56.51 -16.17 29.96
C THR A 202 57.91 -15.81 29.44
N SER A 203 58.09 -14.61 28.89
CA SER A 203 59.40 -14.11 28.46
C SER A 203 60.39 -13.98 29.63
N LEU A 204 59.92 -13.50 30.79
CA LEU A 204 60.74 -13.29 31.98
C LEU A 204 61.20 -14.62 32.60
N ILE A 205 60.32 -15.63 32.63
CA ILE A 205 60.66 -17.00 33.05
C ILE A 205 61.73 -17.58 32.12
N MET A 206 61.56 -17.44 30.80
CA MET A 206 62.53 -17.95 29.83
C MET A 206 63.90 -17.28 29.99
N PHE A 207 63.93 -15.97 30.25
CA PHE A 207 65.16 -15.23 30.52
C PHE A 207 65.86 -15.66 31.82
N LEU A 208 65.10 -15.88 32.90
CA LEU A 208 65.65 -16.35 34.18
C LEU A 208 66.28 -17.75 34.04
N ILE A 209 65.65 -18.64 33.29
CA ILE A 209 66.20 -19.97 33.00
C ILE A 209 67.51 -19.84 32.21
N TRP A 210 67.53 -19.01 31.17
CA TRP A 210 68.74 -18.77 30.38
C TRP A 210 69.89 -18.23 31.25
N LYS A 211 69.62 -17.24 32.11
CA LYS A 211 70.64 -16.70 33.03
C LYS A 211 71.12 -17.72 34.08
N TYR A 212 70.25 -18.62 34.54
CA TYR A 212 70.65 -19.61 35.54
C TYR A 212 71.49 -20.74 34.93
N PHE A 213 71.31 -21.03 33.65
CA PHE A 213 72.02 -22.09 32.93
C PHE A 213 73.25 -21.60 32.15
N ALA A 214 73.44 -20.28 32.03
CA ALA A 214 74.62 -19.62 31.45
C ALA A 214 75.57 -19.13 32.55
#